data_AF-A0A7C5X7G0-F1
#
_entry.id   AF-A0A7C5X7G0-F1
#
_cell.length_a   1.000
_cell.length_b   1.000
_cell.length_c   1.000
_cell.angle_alpha   90.00
_cell.angle_beta   90.00
_cell.angle_gamma   90.00
#
_symmetry.space_group_name_H-M   'P 1'
#
loop_
_entity.id
_entity.type
_entity.pdbx_description
1 polymer ?
#
loop_
_entity_poly.entity_id
_entity_poly.type
_entity_poly.pdbx_seq_one_letter_code
_entity_poly.pdbx_strand_id
1 'polypeptide(L)' 'MRWPTEEELTRARRALIRELREKGIRDERVLSAMEKVPRHLFVLPECLFAAYDDRPLP' A
#
# COMPACT_ATOMS: atom_id res chain seq x y z
N MET A 1 -16.05 13.22 6.51
CA MET A 1 -14.84 12.37 6.54
C MET A 1 -14.00 12.72 5.32
N ARG A 2 -12.72 13.08 5.48
CA ARG A 2 -11.83 13.30 4.33
C ARG A 2 -11.25 11.94 3.92
N TRP A 3 -11.58 11.48 2.72
CA TRP A 3 -10.94 10.29 2.15
C TRP A 3 -9.64 10.69 1.46
N PRO A 4 -8.62 9.82 1.50
CA PRO A 4 -7.37 10.09 0.80
C PRO A 4 -7.61 10.13 -0.71
N THR A 5 -6.87 10.97 -1.42
CA THR A 5 -6.91 11.02 -2.88
C THR A 5 -6.16 9.83 -3.48
N GLU A 6 -6.42 9.53 -4.75
CA GLU A 6 -5.69 8.48 -5.49
C GLU A 6 -4.17 8.75 -5.52
N GLU A 7 -3.77 10.02 -5.59
CA GLU A 7 -2.38 10.44 -5.55
C GLU A 7 -1.73 10.18 -4.18
N GLU A 8 -2.45 10.47 -3.09
CA GLU A 8 -2.01 10.17 -1.72
C GLU A 8 -1.83 8.66 -1.52
N LEU A 9 -2.79 7.86 -2.01
CA LEU A 9 -2.75 6.40 -1.95
C LEU A 9 -1.64 5.81 -2.82
N THR A 10 -1.39 6.36 -4.01
CA THR A 10 -0.29 5.95 -4.88
C THR A 10 1.06 6.22 -4.23
N ARG A 11 1.21 7.38 -3.58
CA ARG A 11 2.43 7.73 -2.84
C ARG A 11 2.66 6.78 -1.67
N ALA A 12 1.62 6.45 -0.91
CA ALA A 12 1.68 5.51 0.20
C ALA A 12 2.05 4.09 -0.27
N ARG A 13 1.45 3.61 -1.38
CA ARG A 13 1.81 2.33 -2.00
C ARG A 13 3.29 2.25 -2.31
N ARG A 14 3.84 3.26 -3.01
CA ARG A 14 5.27 3.30 -3.35
C ARG A 14 6.16 3.34 -2.12
N ALA A 15 5.72 3.97 -1.03
CA ALA A 15 6.45 3.97 0.23
C ALA A 15 6.52 2.57 0.85
N LEU A 16 5.38 1.86 0.92
CA LEU A 16 5.34 0.48 1.40
C LEU A 16 6.25 -0.44 0.56
N ILE A 17 6.24 -0.32 -0.77
CA ILE A 17 7.12 -1.15 -1.62
C ILE A 17 8.60 -0.92 -1.32
N ARG A 18 9.02 0.32 -1.05
CA ARG A 18 10.40 0.62 -0.63
C ARG A 18 10.73 -0.01 0.72
N GLU A 19 9.84 0.13 1.70
CA GLU A 19 9.99 -0.44 3.03
C GLU A 19 10.09 -1.97 2.99
N LEU A 20 9.23 -2.63 2.23
CA LEU A 20 9.26 -4.08 2.05
C LEU A 20 10.56 -4.57 1.41
N ARG A 21 11.11 -3.80 0.47
CA ARG A 21 12.43 -4.09 -0.11
C ARG A 21 13.53 -3.99 0.94
N GLU A 22 13.52 -2.94 1.78
CA GLU A 22 14.46 -2.77 2.89
C GLU A 22 14.35 -3.86 3.95
N LYS A 23 13.13 -4.36 4.20
CA LYS A 23 12.84 -5.50 5.10
C LYS A 23 13.25 -6.86 4.53
N GLY A 24 13.71 -6.92 3.28
CA GLY A 24 14.33 -8.11 2.70
C GLY A 24 13.48 -8.87 1.69
N ILE A 25 12.34 -8.33 1.22
CA ILE A 25 11.66 -8.89 0.05
C ILE A 25 12.50 -8.55 -1.19
N ARG A 26 13.17 -9.57 -1.76
CA ARG A 26 14.12 -9.41 -2.88
C ARG A 26 13.56 -9.80 -4.24
N ASP A 27 12.42 -10.47 -4.29
CA ASP A 27 11.81 -10.85 -5.57
C ASP A 27 11.11 -9.64 -6.20
N GLU A 28 11.75 -9.04 -7.21
CA GLU A 28 11.22 -7.89 -7.93
C GLU A 28 9.91 -8.22 -8.69
N ARG A 29 9.63 -9.49 -9.01
CA ARG A 29 8.35 -9.89 -9.59
C ARG A 29 7.24 -9.72 -8.56
N VAL A 30 7.51 -10.07 -7.30
CA VAL A 30 6.57 -9.88 -6.18
C VAL A 30 6.36 -8.40 -5.90
N LEU A 31 7.44 -7.62 -5.76
CA LEU A 31 7.34 -6.17 -5.52
C LEU A 31 6.59 -5.45 -6.65
N SER A 32 6.85 -5.80 -7.90
CA SER A 32 6.14 -5.24 -9.06
C SER A 32 4.65 -5.60 -9.06
N ALA A 33 4.29 -6.84 -8.68
CA ALA A 33 2.90 -7.23 -8.55
C ALA A 33 2.19 -6.42 -7.46
N MET A 34 2.83 -6.24 -6.30
CA MET A 34 2.30 -5.44 -5.20
C MET A 34 2.16 -3.96 -5.56
N GLU A 35 3.07 -3.39 -6.36
CA GLU A 35 2.98 -2.01 -6.83
C GLU A 35 1.82 -1.82 -7.84
N LYS A 36 1.60 -2.80 -8.72
CA LYS A 36 0.55 -2.76 -9.75
C LYS A 36 -0.86 -2.90 -9.18
N VAL A 37 -1.04 -3.72 -8.15
CA VAL A 37 -2.36 -3.97 -7.58
C VAL A 37 -2.74 -2.84 -6.60
N PRO A 38 -3.81 -2.07 -6.86
CA PRO A 38 -4.27 -1.03 -5.95
C PRO A 38 -4.98 -1.64 -4.73
N ARG A 39 -4.21 -2.07 -3.73
CA ARG A 39 -4.72 -2.69 -2.50
C ARG A 39 -5.88 -1.92 -1.85
N HIS A 40 -5.84 -0.59 -1.88
CA HIS A 40 -6.88 0.27 -1.30
C HIS A 40 -8.29 0.04 -1.88
N LEU A 41 -8.42 -0.52 -3.10
CA LEU A 41 -9.74 -0.87 -3.68
C LEU A 41 -10.39 -2.06 -2.98
N PHE A 42 -9.63 -2.81 -2.18
CA PHE A 42 -10.06 -3.99 -1.44
C PHE A 42 -10.13 -3.74 0.08
N VAL A 43 -9.98 -2.48 0.50
CA VAL A 43 -9.99 -2.05 1.90
C VAL A 43 -11.28 -1.30 2.18
N LEU A 44 -11.86 -1.52 3.37
CA LEU A 44 -13.06 -0.79 3.78
C LEU A 44 -12.79 0.72 3.84
N PRO A 45 -13.79 1.58 3.53
CA PRO A 45 -13.60 3.03 3.49
C PRO A 45 -12.99 3.63 4.75
N GLU A 46 -13.31 3.06 5.92
CA GLU A 46 -12.81 3.52 7.21
C GLU A 46 -11.33 3.21 7.41
N CYS A 47 -10.76 2.28 6.64
CA CYS A 47 -9.37 1.87 6.75
C CYS A 47 -8.47 2.43 5.64
N LEU A 48 -9.01 3.24 4.72
CA LEU A 48 -8.26 3.75 3.57
C LEU A 48 -7.02 4.55 3.97
N PHE A 49 -7.06 5.26 5.11
CA PHE A 49 -5.92 6.02 5.61
C PHE A 49 -4.72 5.14 6.01
N ALA A 50 -4.96 3.86 6.30
CA ALA A 50 -3.96 2.88 6.70
C ALA A 50 -3.75 1.78 5.66
N ALA A 51 -4.33 1.91 4.46
CA ALA A 51 -4.36 0.84 3.46
C ALA A 51 -2.98 0.31 3.02
N TYR A 52 -1.93 1.11 3.23
CA TYR A 52 -0.54 0.76 2.93
C TYR A 52 0.38 0.85 4.15
N ASP A 53 -0.16 0.90 5.37
CA ASP A 53 0.63 0.69 6.58
C ASP A 53 1.07 -0.79 6.64
N ASP A 54 2.31 -1.08 7.05
CA ASP A 54 2.77 -2.46 7.28
C ASP A 54 2.27 -3.01 8.63
N ARG A 55 0.96 -3.14 8.75
CA ARG A 55 0.27 -3.70 9.93
C ARG A 55 -1.08 -4.32 9.54
N PRO A 56 -1.67 -5.16 10.39
CA PRO A 56 -3.06 -5.57 10.25
C PRO A 56 -4.03 -4.37 10.29
N LEU A 57 -5.11 -4.48 9.51
CA LEU A 57 -6.25 -3.55 9.57
C LEU A 57 -7.32 -4.11 10.52
N PRO A 58 -8.10 -3.24 11.19
CA PRO A 58 -9.20 -3.63 12.06
C PRO A 58 -10.39 -4.22 11.31
#